data_AF-A0A3D0EUW6-F1
#
_entry.id   AF-A0A3D0EUW6-F1
#
_cell.length_a   1.000
_cell.length_b   1.000
_cell.length_c   1.000
_cell.angle_alpha   90.00
_cell.angle_beta   90.00
_cell.angle_gamma   90.00
#
_symmetry.space_group_name_H-M   'P 1'
#
loop_
_entity.id
_entity.type
_entity.pdbx_description
1 polymer ?
#
loop_
_entity_poly.entity_id
_entity_poly.type
_entity_poly.pdbx_seq_one_letter_code
_entity_poly.pdbx_strand_id
1 'polypeptide(L)'
;HFIGPIQSNKTRQIATKFDWVHSVDRLKIAQRLSLIRSQIGRPLKVCLQVNVTGEESKQGCHVSDVLDLARAVRQLPFLDLRGL
;
A
#
# COMPACT_ATOMS: atom_id res chain seq x y z
N HIS A 1 -6.75 10.72 4.52
CA HIS A 1 -5.51 9.93 4.36
C HIS A 1 -5.49 8.85 5.43
N PHE A 2 -4.94 7.67 5.15
CA PHE A 2 -4.78 6.58 6.12
C PHE A 2 -3.29 6.32 6.37
N ILE A 3 -2.88 6.34 7.64
CA ILE A 3 -1.47 6.28 8.07
C ILE A 3 -1.24 5.13 9.07
N GLY A 4 -2.29 4.41 9.46
CA GLY A 4 -2.21 3.30 10.43
C GLY A 4 -1.81 1.96 9.79
N PRO A 5 -1.59 0.92 10.60
CA PRO A 5 -1.31 -0.43 10.10
C PRO A 5 -2.49 -1.00 9.29
N ILE A 6 -2.22 -1.67 8.17
CA ILE A 6 -3.27 -2.24 7.32
C ILE A 6 -3.57 -3.69 7.71
N GLN A 7 -4.77 -3.91 8.27
CA GLN A 7 -5.33 -5.24 8.43
C GLN A 7 -5.99 -5.68 7.10
N SER A 8 -5.66 -6.89 6.61
CA SER A 8 -6.12 -7.41 5.31
C SER A 8 -7.65 -7.43 5.12
N ASN A 9 -8.41 -7.58 6.22
CA ASN A 9 -9.88 -7.55 6.22
C ASN A 9 -10.45 -6.12 6.13
N LYS A 10 -9.67 -5.09 6.45
CA LYS A 10 -10.09 -3.68 6.39
C LYS A 10 -9.72 -2.99 5.07
N THR A 11 -9.02 -3.66 4.15
CA THR A 11 -8.60 -3.08 2.86
C THR A 11 -9.77 -2.50 2.07
N ARG A 12 -10.97 -3.12 2.13
CA ARG A 12 -12.18 -2.59 1.49
C ARG A 12 -12.58 -1.23 2.04
N GLN A 13 -12.64 -1.09 3.37
CA GLN A 13 -13.01 0.17 4.00
C GLN A 13 -11.97 1.25 3.75
N ILE A 14 -10.68 0.87 3.75
CA ILE A 14 -9.58 1.80 3.48
C ILE A 14 -9.68 2.32 2.03
N ALA A 15 -9.83 1.41 1.06
CA ALA A 15 -9.93 1.76 -0.35
C ALA A 15 -11.17 2.60 -0.67
N THR A 16 -12.31 2.39 0.00
CA THR A 16 -13.53 3.16 -0.28
C THR A 16 -13.60 4.50 0.42
N LYS A 17 -12.94 4.68 1.58
CA LYS A 17 -13.08 5.88 2.42
C LYS A 17 -11.94 6.88 2.32
N PHE A 18 -10.78 6.50 1.76
CA PHE A 18 -9.59 7.35 1.75
C PHE A 18 -8.98 7.45 0.36
N ASP A 19 -8.56 8.64 -0.03
CA ASP A 19 -7.83 8.88 -1.30
C ASP A 19 -6.33 8.64 -1.21
N TRP A 20 -5.80 8.52 0.00
CA TRP A 20 -4.37 8.32 0.29
C TRP A 20 -4.16 7.23 1.34
N VAL A 21 -3.17 6.37 1.12
CA VAL A 21 -2.73 5.32 2.06
C VAL A 21 -1.19 5.34 2.15
N HIS A 22 -0.64 5.56 3.34
CA HIS A 22 0.81 5.71 3.54
C HIS A 22 1.47 4.43 4.06
N SER A 23 0.69 3.40 4.36
CA SER A 23 1.14 2.22 5.11
C SER A 23 1.16 0.93 4.27
N VAL A 24 1.44 1.04 2.97
CA VAL A 24 1.54 -0.14 2.10
C VAL A 24 2.90 -0.81 2.31
N ASP A 25 2.92 -2.01 2.86
CA ASP A 25 4.14 -2.73 3.24
C ASP A 25 4.36 -4.04 2.47
N ARG A 26 3.38 -4.51 1.71
CA ARG A 26 3.46 -5.78 0.97
C ARG A 26 2.52 -5.84 -0.22
N LEU A 27 2.92 -6.61 -1.23
CA LEU A 27 2.22 -6.71 -2.51
C LEU A 27 0.76 -7.17 -2.35
N LYS A 28 0.49 -8.11 -1.45
CA LYS A 28 -0.87 -8.62 -1.19
C LYS A 28 -1.84 -7.51 -0.79
N ILE A 29 -1.39 -6.52 -0.02
CA ILE A 29 -2.23 -5.38 0.39
C ILE A 29 -2.46 -4.46 -0.80
N ALA A 30 -1.42 -4.13 -1.56
CA ALA A 30 -1.53 -3.29 -2.74
C ALA A 30 -2.49 -3.90 -3.79
N GLN A 31 -2.36 -5.20 -4.09
CA GLN A 31 -3.27 -5.92 -5.00
C GLN A 31 -4.73 -5.82 -4.56
N ARG A 32 -5.01 -5.96 -3.25
CA ARG A 32 -6.37 -5.83 -2.72
C ARG A 32 -6.90 -4.40 -2.86
N LEU A 33 -6.09 -3.40 -2.55
CA LEU A 33 -6.46 -1.99 -2.72
C LEU A 33 -6.76 -1.68 -4.19
N SER A 34 -5.90 -2.10 -5.11
CA SER A 34 -6.07 -2.00 -6.56
C SER A 34 -7.38 -2.63 -7.03
N LEU A 35 -7.65 -3.88 -6.62
CA LEU A 35 -8.87 -4.61 -6.99
C LEU A 35 -10.15 -3.91 -6.51
N ILE A 36 -10.13 -3.33 -5.32
CA ILE A 36 -11.31 -2.62 -4.80
C ILE A 36 -11.46 -1.27 -5.51
N ARG A 37 -10.36 -0.58 -5.82
CA ARG A 37 -10.39 0.68 -6.54
C ARG A 37 -10.80 0.54 -8.00
N SER A 38 -10.47 -0.57 -8.66
CA SER A 38 -10.94 -0.83 -10.02
C SER A 38 -12.47 -0.90 -10.11
N GLN A 39 -13.14 -1.39 -9.05
CA GLN A 39 -14.61 -1.39 -8.96
C GLN A 39 -15.21 0.01 -8.76
N ILE A 40 -14.42 0.97 -8.26
CA ILE A 40 -14.87 2.36 -7.96
C ILE A 40 -14.52 3.31 -9.12
N GLY A 41 -13.54 2.96 -9.94
CA GLY A 41 -13.10 3.79 -11.08
C GLY A 41 -12.26 5.01 -10.69
N ARG A 42 -11.66 5.02 -9.49
CA ARG A 42 -10.82 6.13 -9.01
C ARG A 42 -9.48 5.61 -8.45
N PRO A 43 -8.33 6.11 -8.93
CA PRO A 43 -7.04 5.67 -8.44
C PRO A 43 -6.82 6.09 -6.98
N LEU A 44 -6.14 5.24 -6.22
CA LEU A 44 -5.72 5.51 -4.83
C LEU A 44 -4.25 5.90 -4.80
N LYS A 45 -3.94 7.01 -4.13
CA LYS A 45 -2.56 7.43 -3.91
C LYS A 45 -1.96 6.61 -2.79
N VAL A 46 -0.78 6.05 -3.02
CA VAL A 46 -0.13 5.17 -2.05
C VAL A 46 1.32 5.57 -1.81
N CYS A 47 1.78 5.40 -0.57
CA CYS A 47 3.19 5.41 -0.21
C CYS A 47 3.59 4.06 0.42
N LEU A 48 4.85 3.69 0.27
CA LEU A 48 5.38 2.44 0.80
C LEU A 48 5.98 2.63 2.19
N GLN A 49 5.45 1.89 3.16
CA GLN A 49 6.04 1.87 4.48
C GLN A 49 7.29 0.99 4.50
N VAL A 50 8.42 1.58 4.87
CA VAL A 50 9.72 0.92 4.93
C VAL A 50 10.17 0.79 6.38
N ASN A 51 10.59 -0.41 6.78
CA ASN A 51 11.25 -0.63 8.05
C ASN A 51 12.76 -0.40 7.90
N VAL A 52 13.22 0.79 8.30
CA VAL A 52 14.64 1.19 8.18
C VAL A 52 15.52 0.71 9.34
N THR A 53 14.93 0.22 10.45
CA THR A 53 15.73 -0.25 11.61
C THR A 53 15.99 -1.75 11.58
N GLY A 54 15.28 -2.51 10.73
CA GLY A 54 15.45 -3.96 10.62
C GLY A 54 14.89 -4.75 11.82
N GLU A 55 14.27 -4.08 12.79
CA GLU A 55 13.66 -4.72 13.95
C GLU A 55 12.35 -5.40 13.54
N GLU A 56 12.19 -6.69 13.85
CA GLU A 56 10.97 -7.47 13.51
C GLU A 56 9.69 -6.92 14.15
N SER A 57 9.81 -6.17 15.24
CA SER A 57 8.68 -5.53 15.94
C SER A 57 8.09 -4.34 15.16
N LYS A 58 8.82 -3.78 14.17
CA LYS A 58 8.35 -2.65 13.37
C LYS A 58 7.71 -3.11 12.07
N GLN A 59 6.65 -2.39 11.68
CA GLN A 59 5.93 -2.66 10.44
C GLN A 59 6.57 -1.96 9.24
N GLY A 60 6.44 -2.57 8.07
CA GLY A 60 6.99 -2.08 6.82
C GLY A 60 7.70 -3.20 6.05
N CYS A 61 7.91 -2.98 4.76
CA CYS A 61 8.81 -3.83 3.98
C CYS A 61 10.26 -3.60 4.41
N HIS A 62 11.09 -4.63 4.23
CA HIS A 62 12.53 -4.50 4.44
C HIS A 62 13.12 -3.57 3.38
N VAL A 63 14.18 -2.82 3.74
CA VAL A 63 14.85 -1.86 2.84
C VAL A 63 15.28 -2.52 1.51
N SER A 64 15.72 -3.79 1.56
CA SER A 64 16.10 -4.55 0.36
C SER A 64 14.93 -4.79 -0.60
N ASP A 65 13.71 -4.88 -0.07
CA ASP A 65 12.53 -5.32 -0.84
C ASP A 65 11.73 -4.13 -1.37
N VAL A 66 12.03 -2.91 -0.90
CA VAL A 66 11.33 -1.67 -1.27
C VAL A 66 11.28 -1.49 -2.78
N LEU A 67 12.40 -1.72 -3.46
CA LEU A 67 12.51 -1.47 -4.89
C LEU A 67 11.63 -2.44 -5.69
N ASP A 68 11.62 -3.71 -5.31
CA ASP A 68 10.80 -4.73 -5.98
C ASP A 68 9.32 -4.56 -5.66
N LEU A 69 8.99 -4.19 -4.41
CA LEU A 69 7.63 -3.81 -4.04
C LEU A 69 7.16 -2.57 -4.83
N ALA A 70 7.99 -1.53 -4.94
CA ALA A 70 7.66 -0.33 -5.70
C ALA A 70 7.38 -0.65 -7.17
N ARG A 71 8.23 -1.46 -7.81
CA ARG A 71 8.01 -1.92 -9.19
C ARG A 71 6.69 -2.66 -9.34
N ALA A 72 6.42 -3.61 -8.44
CA ALA A 72 5.19 -4.39 -8.47
C ALA A 72 3.94 -3.51 -8.23
N VAL A 73 4.00 -2.57 -7.28
CA VAL A 73 2.89 -1.63 -7.00
C VAL A 73 2.63 -0.71 -8.17
N ARG A 74 3.68 -0.25 -8.87
CA ARG A 74 3.55 0.64 -10.04
C ARG A 74 2.89 -0.03 -11.25
N GLN A 75 2.88 -1.36 -11.30
CA GLN A 75 2.18 -2.14 -12.33
C GLN A 75 0.69 -2.35 -12.03
N LEU A 76 0.25 -2.07 -10.80
CA LEU A 76 -1.14 -2.28 -10.42
C LEU A 76 -2.03 -1.14 -10.93
N PRO A 77 -3.12 -1.45 -11.63
CA PRO A 77 -4.04 -0.42 -12.07
C PRO A 77 -4.75 0.21 -10.86
N PHE A 78 -5.21 1.45 -11.02
CA PHE A 78 -5.91 2.20 -9.96
C PHE A 78 -5.11 2.41 -8.67
N LEU A 79 -3.79 2.23 -8.69
CA LEU A 79 -2.88 2.76 -7.68
C LEU A 79 -1.96 3.80 -8.31
N ASP A 80 -1.74 4.89 -7.59
CA ASP A 80 -0.79 5.94 -7.94
C ASP A 80 0.28 5.98 -6.86
N LEU A 81 1.45 5.39 -7.14
CA LEU A 81 2.58 5.36 -6.20
C LEU A 81 3.21 6.76 -6.13
N ARG A 82 3.13 7.38 -4.95
CA ARG A 82 3.56 8.78 -4.72
C ARG A 82 4.86 8.91 -3.94
N GLY A 83 5.33 7.85 -3.29
CA GLY A 83 6.55 7.90 -2.49
C GLY A 83 6.72 6.72 -1.54
N LEU A 84 7.56 6.93 -0.54
CA LEU A 84 7.77 6.07 0.63
C LEU A 84 7.08 6.72 1.83
#